data_AF-A0A7C5QIK8-F1
#
_entry.id   AF-A0A7C5QIK8-F1
#
_cell.length_a   1.000
_cell.length_b   1.000
_cell.length_c   1.000
_cell.angle_alpha   90.00
_cell.angle_beta   90.00
_cell.angle_gamma   90.00
#
_symmetry.space_group_name_H-M   'P 1'
#
loop_
_entity.id
_entity.type
_entity.pdbx_description
1 polymer ?
#
loop_
_entity_poly.entity_id
_entity_poly.type
_entity_poly.pdbx_seq_one_letter_code
_entity_poly.pdbx_strand_id
1 'polypeptide(L)'
;MVGGGDWNWRQNPDPDWQKLYRRFDAYVPWNVGNHWLDKSGVKHATTSYWADDRYECERNGTLWIPSVYPGFSWDNLQQKPPGSTLIARRGGQFLWEQFHELAKLGVDSVYVAMFDEVDEGTAIFKVTSDPPTQGHFVGYDGLPSDWYLRLVGEGIQMLRGKRPITAEIPITPSRGCLALH
;
A
#
# COMPACT_ATOMS: atom_id res chain seq x y z
N MET A 1 9.07 -20.30 9.62
CA MET A 1 9.02 -20.02 8.17
C MET A 1 8.01 -18.91 7.91
N VAL A 2 8.44 -17.86 7.22
CA VAL A 2 7.57 -16.76 6.77
C VAL A 2 7.21 -17.01 5.31
N GLY A 3 5.92 -16.95 4.98
CA GLY A 3 5.41 -17.07 3.62
C GLY A 3 4.92 -15.75 3.07
N GLY A 4 4.92 -15.60 1.76
CA GLY A 4 4.22 -14.53 1.05
C GLY A 4 3.57 -15.09 -0.21
N GLY A 5 2.50 -14.46 -0.69
CA GLY A 5 1.75 -14.94 -1.84
C GLY A 5 0.49 -14.15 -2.10
N ASP A 6 -0.47 -14.74 -2.82
CA ASP A 6 -1.66 -14.03 -3.28
C ASP A 6 -2.49 -13.40 -2.15
N TRP A 7 -2.99 -12.19 -2.39
CA TRP A 7 -3.89 -11.50 -1.45
C TRP A 7 -5.21 -12.25 -1.19
N ASN A 8 -5.67 -13.09 -2.11
CA ASN A 8 -6.90 -13.88 -1.98
C ASN A 8 -6.65 -15.35 -1.63
N TRP A 9 -5.48 -15.67 -1.04
CA TRP A 9 -5.05 -17.02 -0.69
C TRP A 9 -6.13 -17.91 -0.02
N ARG A 10 -7.02 -17.34 0.81
CA ARG A 10 -8.14 -18.08 1.44
C ARG A 10 -9.12 -18.68 0.43
N GLN A 11 -9.25 -18.07 -0.73
CA GLN A 11 -10.15 -18.51 -1.80
C GLN A 11 -9.49 -19.49 -2.78
N ASN A 12 -8.20 -19.80 -2.62
CA ASN A 12 -7.54 -20.77 -3.48
C ASN A 12 -8.20 -22.16 -3.31
N PRO A 13 -8.79 -22.75 -4.37
CA PRO A 13 -9.57 -23.98 -4.26
C PRO A 13 -8.71 -25.24 -4.12
N ASP A 14 -7.40 -25.14 -4.35
CA ASP A 14 -6.49 -26.28 -4.27
C ASP A 14 -6.19 -26.63 -2.80
N PRO A 15 -6.52 -27.86 -2.36
CA PRO A 15 -6.31 -28.27 -0.99
C PRO A 15 -4.83 -28.31 -0.58
N ASP A 16 -3.89 -28.49 -1.51
CA ASP A 16 -2.47 -28.53 -1.19
C ASP A 16 -1.91 -27.12 -0.95
N TRP A 17 -2.39 -26.11 -1.68
CA TRP A 17 -2.14 -24.71 -1.36
C TRP A 17 -2.71 -24.35 0.02
N GLN A 18 -3.94 -24.78 0.31
CA GLN A 18 -4.55 -24.57 1.63
C GLN A 18 -3.76 -25.21 2.77
N LYS A 19 -3.17 -26.40 2.56
CA LYS A 19 -2.24 -27.01 3.52
C LYS A 19 -0.96 -26.19 3.66
N LEU A 20 -0.38 -25.73 2.55
CA LEU A 20 0.86 -24.95 2.56
C LEU A 20 0.70 -23.65 3.36
N TYR A 21 -0.35 -22.86 3.11
CA TYR A 21 -0.58 -21.60 3.82
C TYR A 21 -0.65 -21.78 5.34
N ARG A 22 -1.22 -22.91 5.80
CA ARG A 22 -1.36 -23.25 7.23
C ARG A 22 -0.08 -23.80 7.87
N ARG A 23 1.02 -23.92 7.13
CA ARG A 23 2.34 -24.32 7.66
C ARG A 23 3.25 -23.14 7.97
N PHE A 24 2.85 -21.92 7.61
CA PHE A 24 3.65 -20.74 7.89
C PHE A 24 3.46 -20.25 9.33
N ASP A 25 4.57 -19.84 9.95
CA ASP A 25 4.55 -19.16 11.25
C ASP A 25 4.11 -17.69 11.09
N ALA A 26 4.37 -17.10 9.92
CA ALA A 26 3.87 -15.79 9.54
C ALA A 26 3.57 -15.74 8.05
N TYR A 27 2.56 -14.98 7.65
CA TYR A 27 2.15 -14.85 6.25
C TYR A 27 1.94 -13.38 5.85
N VAL A 28 2.53 -13.01 4.71
CA VAL A 28 2.44 -11.68 4.10
C VAL A 28 1.65 -11.80 2.77
N PRO A 29 0.32 -11.56 2.76
CA PRO A 29 -0.43 -11.51 1.52
C PRO A 29 -0.01 -10.30 0.69
N TRP A 30 0.24 -10.48 -0.60
CA TRP A 30 0.68 -9.46 -1.55
C TRP A 30 -0.53 -8.74 -2.16
N ASN A 31 -0.90 -7.59 -1.57
CA ASN A 31 -2.07 -6.80 -1.97
C ASN A 31 -1.76 -5.72 -3.02
N VAL A 32 -0.50 -5.58 -3.43
CA VAL A 32 -0.06 -4.56 -4.39
C VAL A 32 -0.82 -4.71 -5.71
N GLY A 33 -1.31 -3.59 -6.23
CA GLY A 33 -2.09 -3.55 -7.47
C GLY A 33 -3.58 -3.90 -7.30
N ASN A 34 -4.00 -4.47 -6.17
CA ASN A 34 -5.39 -4.87 -5.95
C ASN A 34 -6.29 -3.71 -5.50
N HIS A 35 -7.23 -3.32 -6.37
CA HIS A 35 -8.10 -2.16 -6.13
C HIS A 35 -9.52 -2.42 -6.62
N TRP A 36 -10.46 -1.62 -6.12
CA TRP A 36 -11.82 -1.51 -6.65
C TRP A 36 -12.07 -0.09 -7.17
N LEU A 37 -13.07 0.06 -8.03
CA LEU A 37 -13.46 1.35 -8.60
C LEU A 37 -14.71 1.88 -7.90
N ASP A 38 -14.67 3.14 -7.47
CA ASP A 38 -15.89 3.82 -7.02
C ASP A 38 -16.78 4.23 -8.20
N LYS A 39 -17.94 4.83 -7.88
CA LYS A 39 -18.91 5.28 -8.91
C LYS A 39 -18.34 6.37 -9.83
N SER A 40 -17.30 7.07 -9.40
CA SER A 40 -16.60 8.10 -10.18
C SER A 40 -15.40 7.55 -10.97
N GLY A 41 -15.10 6.25 -10.84
CA GLY A 41 -13.96 5.60 -11.48
C GLY A 41 -12.64 5.77 -10.72
N VAL A 42 -12.67 6.23 -9.47
CA VAL A 42 -11.47 6.34 -8.63
C VAL A 42 -11.12 4.97 -8.06
N LYS A 43 -9.84 4.59 -8.16
CA LYS A 43 -9.31 3.33 -7.65
C LYS A 43 -9.03 3.42 -6.15
N HIS A 44 -9.67 2.58 -5.35
CA HIS A 44 -9.42 2.46 -3.91
C HIS A 44 -8.81 1.12 -3.56
N ALA A 45 -7.98 1.07 -2.53
CA ALA A 45 -7.35 -0.15 -2.06
C ALA A 45 -8.42 -1.16 -1.64
N THR A 46 -8.23 -2.41 -2.05
CA THR A 46 -9.09 -3.51 -1.61
C THR A 46 -8.64 -3.98 -0.23
N THR A 47 -9.48 -3.74 0.78
CA THR A 47 -9.20 -4.06 2.19
C THR A 47 -10.23 -5.00 2.82
N SER A 48 -11.32 -5.31 2.10
CA SER A 48 -12.47 -6.08 2.61
C SER A 48 -12.13 -7.52 3.05
N TYR A 49 -11.00 -8.06 2.58
CA TYR A 49 -10.54 -9.41 2.90
C TYR A 49 -9.82 -9.50 4.25
N TRP A 50 -9.30 -8.37 4.74
CA TRP A 50 -8.34 -8.34 5.83
C TRP A 50 -8.87 -8.84 7.17
N ALA A 51 -10.14 -8.56 7.50
CA ALA A 51 -10.72 -9.02 8.76
C ALA A 51 -10.76 -10.56 8.84
N ASP A 52 -11.19 -11.21 7.78
CA ASP A 52 -11.25 -12.67 7.72
C ASP A 52 -9.87 -13.30 7.53
N ASP A 53 -8.97 -12.66 6.77
CA ASP A 53 -7.58 -13.12 6.61
C ASP A 53 -6.88 -13.17 7.96
N ARG A 54 -7.00 -12.07 8.74
CA ARG A 54 -6.51 -11.99 10.10
C ARG A 54 -7.08 -13.10 10.97
N TYR A 55 -8.41 -13.27 10.96
CA TYR A 55 -9.08 -14.30 11.74
C TYR A 55 -8.58 -15.72 11.40
N GLU A 56 -8.41 -16.03 10.11
CA GLU A 56 -7.91 -17.32 9.65
C GLU A 56 -6.45 -17.58 10.06
N CYS A 57 -5.59 -16.56 10.00
CA CYS A 57 -4.22 -16.68 10.43
C CYS A 57 -4.12 -16.84 11.96
N GLU A 58 -4.81 -15.99 12.73
CA GLU A 58 -4.80 -16.02 14.19
C GLU A 58 -5.33 -17.36 14.75
N ARG A 59 -6.42 -17.89 14.19
CA ARG A 59 -6.97 -19.19 14.64
C ARG A 59 -6.01 -20.37 14.36
N ASN A 60 -5.13 -20.24 13.37
CA ASN A 60 -4.12 -21.26 13.02
C ASN A 60 -2.76 -21.00 13.70
N GLY A 61 -2.64 -19.95 14.53
CA GLY A 61 -1.38 -19.57 15.16
C GLY A 61 -0.35 -18.93 14.21
N THR A 62 -0.78 -18.50 13.02
CA THR A 62 0.05 -17.79 12.04
C THR A 62 0.00 -16.29 12.31
N LEU A 63 1.15 -15.62 12.37
CA LEU A 63 1.22 -14.17 12.40
C LEU A 63 0.81 -13.61 11.03
N TRP A 64 -0.30 -12.89 10.99
CA TRP A 64 -0.73 -12.18 9.78
C TRP A 64 -0.03 -10.83 9.66
N ILE A 65 0.63 -10.59 8.53
CA ILE A 65 1.34 -9.33 8.26
C ILE A 65 0.72 -8.71 6.99
N PRO A 66 -0.20 -7.75 7.12
CA PRO A 66 -0.79 -7.09 5.96
C PRO A 66 0.26 -6.34 5.15
N SER A 67 0.08 -6.25 3.83
CA SER A 67 0.87 -5.37 2.97
C SER A 67 0.08 -4.12 2.56
N VAL A 68 0.74 -2.97 2.54
CA VAL A 68 0.19 -1.68 2.09
C VAL A 68 1.10 -1.01 1.08
N TYR A 69 0.54 -0.22 0.17
CA TYR A 69 1.29 0.40 -0.93
C TYR A 69 0.74 1.78 -1.29
N PRO A 70 1.59 2.72 -1.75
CA PRO A 70 1.19 4.12 -1.87
C PRO A 70 0.40 4.46 -3.13
N GLY A 71 0.40 3.55 -4.10
CA GLY A 71 -0.10 3.67 -5.45
C GLY A 71 0.68 2.70 -6.33
N PHE A 72 0.45 2.71 -7.63
CA PHE A 72 0.98 1.67 -8.52
C PHE A 72 0.92 2.08 -9.99
N SER A 73 1.86 1.59 -10.80
CA SER A 73 1.76 1.57 -12.26
C SER A 73 2.73 0.54 -12.85
N TRP A 74 2.26 -0.22 -13.82
CA TRP A 74 3.06 -1.08 -14.69
C TRP A 74 3.26 -0.48 -16.09
N ASP A 75 2.94 0.80 -16.30
CA ASP A 75 2.94 1.39 -17.64
C ASP A 75 4.32 1.26 -18.31
N ASN A 76 5.39 1.53 -17.58
CA ASN A 76 6.76 1.39 -18.08
C ASN A 76 7.19 -0.08 -18.18
N LEU A 77 6.98 -0.88 -17.14
CA LEU A 77 7.40 -2.29 -17.09
C LEU A 77 6.75 -3.13 -18.21
N GLN A 78 5.47 -2.86 -18.52
CA GLN A 78 4.69 -3.59 -19.52
C GLN A 78 4.56 -2.85 -20.85
N GLN A 79 5.27 -1.73 -21.03
CA GLN A 79 5.21 -0.90 -22.24
C GLN A 79 3.78 -0.52 -22.65
N LYS A 80 2.94 -0.20 -21.66
CA LYS A 80 1.55 0.19 -21.88
C LYS A 80 1.43 1.70 -22.12
N PRO A 81 0.34 2.17 -22.75
CA PRO A 81 0.08 3.60 -22.87
C PRO A 81 0.10 4.28 -21.49
N PRO A 82 0.65 5.51 -21.37
CA PRO A 82 0.69 6.24 -20.11
C PRO A 82 -0.66 6.32 -19.40
N GLY A 83 -0.69 5.99 -18.11
CA GLY A 83 -1.88 6.01 -17.26
C GLY A 83 -2.76 4.76 -17.33
N SER A 84 -2.45 3.77 -18.17
CA SER A 84 -3.31 2.59 -18.38
C SER A 84 -3.48 1.75 -17.12
N THR A 85 -2.43 1.62 -16.33
CA THR A 85 -2.41 0.78 -15.12
C THR A 85 -2.36 1.60 -13.84
N LEU A 86 -2.29 2.93 -13.96
CA LEU A 86 -2.09 3.85 -12.84
C LEU A 86 -3.16 3.69 -11.75
N ILE A 87 -2.70 3.39 -10.53
CA ILE A 87 -3.42 3.60 -9.28
C ILE A 87 -2.86 4.89 -8.68
N ALA A 88 -3.61 5.97 -8.83
CA ALA A 88 -3.18 7.29 -8.39
C ALA A 88 -2.97 7.33 -6.87
N ARG A 89 -1.86 7.92 -6.44
CA ARG A 89 -1.52 8.02 -5.03
C ARG A 89 -2.42 9.00 -4.25
N ARG A 90 -3.10 9.90 -4.96
CA ARG A 90 -4.08 10.87 -4.43
C ARG A 90 -3.54 11.69 -3.26
N GLY A 91 -2.34 12.23 -3.41
CA GLY A 91 -1.68 12.99 -2.36
C GLY A 91 -1.43 12.19 -1.08
N GLY A 92 -1.44 10.86 -1.15
CA GLY A 92 -1.29 9.96 -0.01
C GLY A 92 -2.58 9.30 0.46
N GLN A 93 -3.75 9.72 -0.02
CA GLN A 93 -5.04 9.16 0.44
C GLN A 93 -5.17 7.65 0.14
N PHE A 94 -4.61 7.17 -0.97
CA PHE A 94 -4.59 5.74 -1.28
C PHE A 94 -3.80 4.90 -0.25
N LEU A 95 -2.68 5.43 0.25
CA LEU A 95 -1.93 4.78 1.32
C LEU A 95 -2.67 4.92 2.66
N TRP A 96 -3.23 6.09 2.91
CA TRP A 96 -3.84 6.43 4.20
C TRP A 96 -5.09 5.59 4.49
N GLU A 97 -5.95 5.36 3.49
CA GLU A 97 -7.13 4.51 3.65
C GLU A 97 -6.73 3.09 4.11
N GLN A 98 -5.62 2.55 3.62
CA GLN A 98 -5.10 1.25 4.05
C GLN A 98 -4.66 1.26 5.52
N PHE A 99 -3.90 2.27 5.96
CA PHE A 99 -3.54 2.42 7.37
C PHE A 99 -4.77 2.57 8.27
N HIS A 100 -5.76 3.36 7.83
CA HIS A 100 -7.00 3.57 8.56
C HIS A 100 -7.78 2.26 8.74
N GLU A 101 -7.96 1.48 7.67
CA GLU A 101 -8.63 0.18 7.74
C GLU A 101 -7.89 -0.81 8.64
N LEU A 102 -6.56 -0.88 8.55
CA LEU A 102 -5.74 -1.71 9.43
C LEU A 102 -5.82 -1.28 10.90
N ALA A 103 -5.82 0.02 11.19
CA ALA A 103 -5.95 0.54 12.55
C ALA A 103 -7.28 0.13 13.20
N LYS A 104 -8.38 0.14 12.43
CA LYS A 104 -9.70 -0.35 12.91
C LYS A 104 -9.71 -1.84 13.24
N LEU A 105 -8.90 -2.63 12.54
CA LEU A 105 -8.72 -4.03 12.89
C LEU A 105 -7.89 -4.18 14.17
N GLY A 106 -7.07 -3.20 14.54
CA GLY A 106 -6.20 -3.28 15.71
C GLY A 106 -4.93 -4.09 15.45
N VAL A 107 -4.36 -3.99 14.24
CA VAL A 107 -3.01 -4.49 13.97
C VAL A 107 -1.97 -3.44 14.34
N ASP A 108 -0.77 -3.88 14.73
CA ASP A 108 0.34 -3.02 15.15
C ASP A 108 1.57 -3.10 14.21
N SER A 109 1.48 -3.96 13.19
CA SER A 109 2.53 -4.26 12.23
C SER A 109 1.96 -4.36 10.81
N VAL A 110 2.80 -4.00 9.83
CA VAL A 110 2.45 -3.96 8.41
C VAL A 110 3.73 -4.02 7.58
N TYR A 111 3.65 -4.60 6.39
CA TYR A 111 4.68 -4.53 5.36
C TYR A 111 4.38 -3.40 4.38
N VAL A 112 5.27 -2.41 4.24
CA VAL A 112 5.09 -1.35 3.24
C VAL A 112 5.77 -1.76 1.95
N ALA A 113 4.97 -2.00 0.91
CA ALA A 113 5.41 -2.35 -0.42
C ALA A 113 5.42 -1.10 -1.32
N MET A 114 6.58 -0.53 -1.67
CA MET A 114 7.94 -0.89 -1.25
C MET A 114 8.79 0.35 -0.96
N PHE A 115 9.98 0.16 -0.41
CA PHE A 115 10.90 1.28 -0.20
C PHE A 115 11.31 1.90 -1.55
N ASP A 116 11.71 1.10 -2.53
CA ASP A 116 12.46 1.52 -3.72
C ASP A 116 11.93 1.00 -5.07
N GLU A 117 10.81 0.28 -5.10
CA GLU A 117 10.23 -0.30 -6.33
C GLU A 117 9.59 0.79 -7.23
N VAL A 118 10.43 1.44 -8.04
CA VAL A 118 10.06 2.57 -8.92
C VAL A 118 9.31 2.09 -10.17
N ASP A 119 9.68 0.94 -10.70
CA ASP A 119 9.14 0.34 -11.92
C ASP A 119 7.68 -0.13 -11.77
N GLU A 120 7.26 -0.51 -10.56
CA GLU A 120 5.86 -0.75 -10.20
C GLU A 120 5.15 0.49 -9.61
N GLY A 121 5.87 1.60 -9.47
CA GLY A 121 5.32 2.85 -8.91
C GLY A 121 4.92 2.75 -7.44
N THR A 122 5.46 1.81 -6.66
CA THR A 122 5.13 1.59 -5.24
C THR A 122 6.14 2.19 -4.27
N ALA A 123 7.24 2.75 -4.78
CA ALA A 123 8.32 3.30 -3.96
C ALA A 123 7.89 4.41 -2.97
N ILE A 124 8.35 4.34 -1.72
CA ILE A 124 8.18 5.38 -0.67
C ILE A 124 9.45 6.20 -0.38
N PHE A 125 10.62 5.77 -0.90
CA PHE A 125 11.86 6.55 -0.84
C PHE A 125 11.74 7.86 -1.63
N LYS A 126 12.72 8.76 -1.43
CA LYS A 126 12.64 10.10 -2.00
C LYS A 126 12.72 10.09 -3.52
N VAL A 127 11.61 10.46 -4.18
CA VAL A 127 11.55 10.76 -5.62
C VAL A 127 11.19 12.23 -5.84
N THR A 128 11.53 12.74 -7.02
CA THR A 128 11.16 14.10 -7.44
C THR A 128 9.74 14.14 -8.01
N SER A 129 9.02 15.24 -7.76
CA SER A 129 7.77 15.57 -8.47
C SER A 129 8.03 16.32 -9.79
N ASP A 130 9.29 16.63 -10.09
CA ASP A 130 9.77 17.22 -11.33
C ASP A 130 10.74 16.25 -12.04
N PRO A 131 10.23 15.14 -12.61
CA PRO A 131 11.04 14.16 -13.31
C PRO A 131 11.38 14.64 -14.74
N PRO A 132 12.41 14.04 -15.39
CA PRO A 132 12.73 14.33 -16.78
C PRO A 132 11.52 14.11 -17.71
N THR A 133 11.28 15.02 -18.65
CA THR A 133 10.09 15.00 -19.51
C THR A 133 10.20 14.07 -20.72
N GLN A 134 11.37 13.46 -20.94
CA GLN A 134 11.62 12.52 -22.04
C GLN A 134 10.93 11.16 -21.83
N GLY A 135 10.42 10.91 -20.61
CA GLY A 135 9.73 9.67 -20.26
C GLY A 135 8.44 9.92 -19.50
N HIS A 136 7.64 8.86 -19.37
CA HIS A 136 6.46 8.86 -18.52
C HIS A 136 6.86 8.44 -17.10
N PHE A 137 6.78 9.37 -16.16
CA PHE A 137 7.10 9.14 -14.75
C PHE A 137 5.90 9.46 -13.86
N VAL A 138 5.67 8.63 -12.86
CA VAL A 138 4.68 8.87 -11.80
C VAL A 138 5.41 9.45 -10.59
N GLY A 139 5.20 10.73 -10.33
CA GLY A 139 5.81 11.45 -9.21
C GLY A 139 4.95 11.42 -7.94
N TYR A 140 5.20 12.36 -7.03
CA TYR A 140 4.49 12.50 -5.75
C TYR A 140 3.40 13.57 -5.79
N ASP A 141 2.70 13.72 -6.92
CA ASP A 141 1.58 14.66 -7.04
C ASP A 141 1.96 16.13 -6.70
N GLY A 142 3.20 16.54 -6.97
CA GLY A 142 3.70 17.88 -6.62
C GLY A 142 4.11 18.05 -5.15
N LEU A 143 4.08 16.97 -4.35
CA LEU A 143 4.40 17.00 -2.93
C LEU A 143 5.92 16.88 -2.68
N PRO A 144 6.40 17.26 -1.48
CA PRO A 144 7.79 17.08 -1.07
C PRO A 144 8.27 15.63 -1.23
N SER A 145 9.53 15.44 -1.60
CA SER A 145 10.11 14.12 -1.85
C SER A 145 10.06 13.17 -0.66
N ASP A 146 9.94 13.69 0.56
CA ASP A 146 9.85 12.88 1.79
C ASP A 146 8.40 12.62 2.26
N TRP A 147 7.40 13.02 1.47
CA TRP A 147 5.99 12.95 1.84
C TRP A 147 5.55 11.55 2.27
N TYR A 148 5.87 10.52 1.50
CA TYR A 148 5.45 9.15 1.82
C TYR A 148 6.21 8.54 3.00
N LEU A 149 7.46 8.93 3.24
CA LEU A 149 8.20 8.54 4.45
C LEU A 149 7.52 9.11 5.70
N ARG A 150 7.13 10.38 5.65
CA ARG A 150 6.39 11.03 6.74
C ARG A 150 5.02 10.37 6.93
N LEU A 151 4.28 10.13 5.84
CA LEU A 151 2.96 9.50 5.89
C LEU A 151 3.00 8.08 6.48
N VAL A 152 4.00 7.26 6.12
CA VAL A 152 4.22 5.95 6.75
C VAL A 152 4.52 6.10 8.23
N GLY A 153 5.40 7.03 8.61
CA GLY A 153 5.65 7.35 10.02
C GLY A 153 4.36 7.73 10.76
N GLU A 154 3.46 8.45 10.10
CA GLU A 154 2.16 8.80 10.65
C GLU A 154 1.24 7.60 10.85
N GLY A 155 1.12 6.75 9.83
CA GLY A 155 0.33 5.53 9.84
C GLY A 155 0.78 4.56 10.93
N ILE A 156 2.09 4.38 11.14
CA ILE A 156 2.63 3.53 12.20
C ILE A 156 2.25 4.02 13.61
N GLN A 157 2.22 5.34 13.86
CA GLN A 157 1.75 5.83 15.16
C GLN A 157 0.26 5.56 15.36
N MET A 158 -0.56 5.61 14.29
CA MET A 158 -1.98 5.25 14.35
C MET A 158 -2.16 3.76 14.65
N LEU A 159 -1.45 2.87 13.95
CA LEU A 159 -1.48 1.42 14.22
C LEU A 159 -1.08 1.07 15.66
N ARG A 160 -0.11 1.80 16.23
CA ARG A 160 0.37 1.59 17.60
C ARG A 160 -0.48 2.25 18.69
N GLY A 161 -1.64 2.80 18.34
CA GLY A 161 -2.53 3.48 19.28
C GLY A 161 -1.94 4.75 19.91
N LYS A 162 -0.87 5.31 19.31
CA LYS A 162 -0.24 6.57 19.75
C LYS A 162 -0.94 7.80 19.17
N ARG A 163 -1.93 7.58 18.30
CA ARG A 163 -2.82 8.58 17.73
C ARG A 163 -4.24 8.02 17.59
N PRO A 164 -5.27 8.89 17.53
CA PRO A 164 -6.63 8.49 17.19
C PRO A 164 -6.70 7.83 15.80
N ILE A 165 -7.65 6.91 15.64
CA ILE A 165 -8.00 6.37 14.33
C ILE A 165 -8.84 7.43 13.60
N THR A 166 -8.37 7.90 12.44
CA THR A 166 -8.97 9.00 11.67
C THR A 166 -8.78 8.75 10.17
N ALA A 167 -9.79 9.10 9.37
CA ALA A 167 -9.72 8.99 7.92
C ALA A 167 -8.94 10.17 7.30
N GLU A 168 -8.68 11.20 8.08
CA GLU A 168 -7.97 12.41 7.69
C GLU A 168 -6.46 12.26 7.90
N ILE A 169 -5.67 12.67 6.89
CA ILE A 169 -4.21 12.69 7.01
C ILE A 169 -3.82 13.78 8.03
N PRO A 170 -3.10 13.44 9.12
CA PRO A 170 -2.85 14.36 10.25
C PRO A 170 -1.69 15.33 10.02
N ILE A 171 -1.07 15.30 8.85
CA ILE A 171 0.07 16.15 8.48
C ILE A 171 -0.23 16.94 7.22
N THR A 172 0.36 18.12 7.13
CA THR A 172 0.39 18.92 5.91
C THR A 172 1.75 18.76 5.22
N PRO A 173 1.78 18.91 3.88
CA PRO A 173 3.05 19.00 3.17
C PRO A 173 3.90 20.11 3.80
N SER A 174 5.15 19.80 4.12
CA SER A 174 6.07 20.86 4.53
C SER A 174 6.23 21.79 3.33
N ARG A 175 6.43 23.08 3.56
CA ARG A 175 6.91 23.98 2.50
C ARG A 175 8.33 23.53 2.14
N GLY A 176 8.45 22.52 1.28
CA GLY A 176 9.67 22.26 0.55
C GLY A 176 9.95 23.50 -0.29
N CYS A 177 11.19 23.99 -0.23
CA CYS A 177 11.66 25.17 -0.94
C CYS A 177 11.00 25.24 -2.32
N LEU A 178 10.12 26.24 -2.51
CA LEU A 178 9.74 26.67 -3.85
C LEU A 178 11.07 26.98 -4.54
N ALA A 179 11.49 26.10 -5.44
CA ALA A 179 12.48 26.47 -6.42
C ALA A 179 11.80 27.56 -7.26
N LEU A 180 12.02 28.81 -6.88
CA LEU A 180 11.76 29.98 -7.70
C LEU A 180 12.37 29.69 -9.07
N HIS A 181 11.51 29.46 -10.06
CA HIS A 181 11.83 29.54 -11.47
C HIS A 181 11.08 30.75 -12.02
#